data_AF-A0A165LSZ1-F1
#
_entry.id   AF-A0A165LSZ1-F1
#
_cell.length_a   1.000
_cell.length_b   1.000
_cell.length_c   1.000
_cell.angle_alpha   90.00
_cell.angle_beta   90.00
_cell.angle_gamma   90.00
#
_symmetry.space_group_name_H-M   'P 1'
#
loop_
_entity.id
_entity.type
_entity.pdbx_description
1 polymer ?
#
loop_
_entity_poly.entity_id
_entity_poly.type
_entity_poly.pdbx_seq_one_letter_code
_entity_poly.pdbx_strand_id
1 'polypeptide(L)' 'MLLATSRRHISRIEQGHQVPSIRTIEVLAEQMQIHPLTLIAAAYCPDLDTTLVNELLKTVKADFKGVISD' A
#
# COMPACT_ATOMS: atom_id res chain seq x y z
N MET A 1 -14.32 -7.34 -15.44
CA MET A 1 -13.48 -6.57 -16.37
C MET A 1 -12.17 -6.23 -15.67
N LEU A 2 -11.10 -6.98 -15.95
CA LEU A 2 -9.75 -6.63 -15.51
C LEU A 2 -9.33 -5.40 -16.32
N LEU A 3 -9.28 -4.23 -15.67
CA LEU A 3 -8.58 -3.07 -16.20
C LEU A 3 -7.09 -3.43 -16.21
N ALA A 4 -6.63 -4.04 -17.31
CA ALA A 4 -5.21 -4.27 -17.51
C ALA A 4 -4.51 -2.92 -17.49
N THR A 5 -3.89 -2.61 -16.37
CA THR A 5 -3.13 -1.38 -16.20
C THR A 5 -1.91 -1.50 -17.11
N SER A 6 -1.77 -0.59 -18.09
CA SER A 6 -0.72 -0.73 -19.10
C SER A 6 0.66 -0.79 -18.44
N ARG A 7 1.60 -1.56 -19.02
CA ARG A 7 3.00 -1.64 -18.54
C ARG A 7 3.64 -0.26 -18.38
N ARG A 8 3.33 0.68 -19.29
CA ARG A 8 3.79 2.07 -19.22
C ARG A 8 3.28 2.79 -17.97
N HIS A 9 2.03 2.56 -17.59
CA HIS A 9 1.43 3.17 -16.41
C HIS A 9 2.04 2.62 -15.12
N ILE A 10 2.23 1.30 -15.03
CA ILE A 10 2.92 0.65 -13.90
C ILE A 10 4.33 1.19 -13.75
N SER A 11 5.10 1.26 -14.85
CA SER A 11 6.47 1.79 -14.83
C SER A 11 6.55 3.23 -14.32
N ARG A 12 5.57 4.08 -14.66
CA ARG A 12 5.50 5.45 -14.11
C ARG A 12 5.20 5.49 -12.62
N ILE A 13 4.39 4.55 -12.11
CA ILE A 13 4.12 4.43 -10.67
C ILE A 13 5.39 4.00 -9.93
N GLU A 14 6.07 2.95 -10.40
CA GLU A 14 7.29 2.42 -9.78
C GLU A 14 8.42 3.45 -9.73
N GLN A 15 8.51 4.33 -10.74
CA GLN A 15 9.49 5.42 -10.79
C GLN A 15 9.09 6.66 -9.99
N GLY A 16 7.93 6.67 -9.33
CA GLY A 16 7.40 7.84 -8.62
C GLY A 16 6.91 8.98 -9.53
N HIS A 17 6.85 8.76 -10.85
CA HIS A 17 6.33 9.73 -11.82
C HIS A 17 4.80 9.82 -11.84
N GLN A 18 4.12 8.90 -11.14
CA GLN A 18 2.67 8.85 -11.04
C GLN A 18 2.24 8.28 -9.69
N VAL A 19 1.36 8.99 -8.99
CA VAL A 19 0.74 8.50 -7.75
C VAL A 19 -0.43 7.57 -8.12
N PRO A 20 -0.46 6.33 -7.62
CA PRO A 20 -1.57 5.41 -7.88
C PRO A 20 -2.83 5.82 -7.10
N SER A 21 -4.00 5.55 -7.68
CA SER A 21 -5.27 5.62 -6.94
C SER A 21 -5.40 4.43 -5.98
N ILE A 22 -6.30 4.52 -4.99
CA ILE A 22 -6.64 3.38 -4.11
C ILE A 22 -7.04 2.16 -4.95
N ARG A 23 -7.89 2.36 -5.97
CA ARG A 23 -8.31 1.29 -6.87
C ARG A 23 -7.14 0.66 -7.62
N THR A 24 -6.14 1.46 -8.00
CA THR A 24 -4.92 0.95 -8.63
C THR A 24 -4.14 0.07 -7.66
N ILE A 25 -4.02 0.48 -6.39
CA ILE A 25 -3.37 -0.31 -5.34
C ILE A 25 -4.10 -1.64 -5.10
N GLU A 26 -5.44 -1.62 -5.04
CA GLU A 26 -6.26 -2.82 -4.87
C GLU A 26 -6.06 -3.82 -6.02
N VAL A 27 -6.10 -3.34 -7.27
CA VAL A 27 -5.87 -4.18 -8.46
C VAL A 27 -4.46 -4.76 -8.45
N LEU A 28 -3.44 -3.95 -8.13
CA LEU A 28 -2.06 -4.46 -8.05
C LEU A 28 -1.91 -5.52 -6.96
N ALA A 29 -2.46 -5.27 -5.77
CA ALA A 29 -2.42 -6.20 -4.64
C ALA A 29 -3.14 -7.51 -4.96
N GLU A 30 -4.30 -7.46 -5.63
CA GLU A 30 -5.05 -8.63 -6.10
C GLU A 30 -4.19 -9.48 -7.06
N GLN A 31 -3.56 -8.85 -8.06
CA GLN A 31 -2.69 -9.56 -9.00
C GLN A 31 -1.45 -10.17 -8.34
N MET A 32 -0.95 -9.52 -7.29
CA MET A 32 0.19 -9.99 -6.49
C MET A 32 -0.21 -10.99 -5.38
N GLN A 33 -1.51 -11.25 -5.21
CA GLN A 33 -2.07 -12.10 -4.15
C GLN A 33 -1.65 -11.67 -2.73
N ILE A 34 -1.60 -10.36 -2.49
CA ILE A 34 -1.31 -9.77 -1.17
C ILE A 34 -2.44 -8.83 -0.75
N HIS A 35 -2.48 -8.49 0.53
CA HIS A 35 -3.41 -7.47 1.02
C HIS A 35 -2.97 -6.07 0.53
N PRO A 36 -3.88 -5.17 0.11
CA PRO A 36 -3.48 -3.83 -0.39
C PRO A 36 -2.73 -3.00 0.65
N LEU A 37 -3.03 -3.20 1.94
CA LEU A 37 -2.27 -2.57 3.03
C LEU A 37 -0.79 -2.98 3.06
N THR A 38 -0.42 -4.14 2.49
CA THR A 38 0.98 -4.55 2.36
C THR A 38 1.76 -3.59 1.45
N LEU A 39 1.18 -3.18 0.31
CA LEU A 39 1.80 -2.20 -0.59
C LEU A 39 1.93 -0.83 0.08
N ILE A 40 0.90 -0.42 0.83
CA ILE A 40 0.94 0.83 1.59
C ILE A 40 2.02 0.78 2.67
N ALA A 41 2.07 -0.28 3.48
CA ALA A 41 3.07 -0.43 4.53
C ALA A 41 4.50 -0.43 3.96
N ALA A 42 4.73 -1.14 2.85
CA ALA A 42 6.01 -1.15 2.15
C ALA A 42 6.45 0.25 1.70
N ALA A 43 5.52 1.13 1.30
CA ALA A 43 5.85 2.50 0.89
C ALA A 43 6.37 3.39 2.05
N TYR A 44 6.09 3.03 3.31
CA TYR A 44 6.55 3.73 4.50
C TYR A 44 7.71 3.04 5.23
N CYS A 45 8.08 1.83 4.80
CA CYS A 45 9.10 1.01 5.45
C CYS A 45 10.31 0.82 4.52
N PRO A 46 11.37 1.63 4.67
CA PRO A 46 12.59 1.46 3.87
C PRO A 46 13.15 0.05 4.05
N ASP A 47 13.70 -0.51 2.96
CA ASP A 47 14.30 -1.84 2.88
C ASP A 47 13.41 -3.00 3.37
N LEU A 48 12.10 -2.78 3.46
CA LEU A 48 11.13 -3.74 4.00
C LEU A 48 11.52 -4.23 5.41
N ASP A 49 12.11 -3.35 6.24
CA ASP A 49 12.47 -3.70 7.61
C ASP A 49 11.22 -4.10 8.41
N THR A 50 11.16 -5.38 8.79
CA THR A 50 10.06 -5.95 9.57
C THR A 50 9.83 -5.27 10.91
N THR A 51 10.86 -4.65 11.49
CA THR A 51 10.75 -3.88 12.73
C THR A 51 9.90 -2.63 12.50
N LEU A 52 10.23 -1.87 11.46
CA LEU A 52 9.48 -0.66 11.06
C LEU A 52 8.05 -1.00 10.66
N VAL A 53 7.83 -2.11 9.94
CA VAL A 53 6.48 -2.58 9.59
C VAL A 53 5.66 -2.85 10.86
N ASN A 54 6.24 -3.54 11.85
CA ASN A 54 5.56 -3.84 13.10
C ASN A 54 5.25 -2.58 13.92
N GLU A 55 6.14 -1.60 13.92
CA GLU A 55 5.91 -0.30 14.57
C GLU A 55 4.79 0.47 13.87
N LEU A 56 4.81 0.53 12.54
CA LEU A 56 3.75 1.16 11.74
C LEU A 56 2.38 0.57 12.06
N LEU A 57 2.27 -0.76 12.08
CA LEU A 57 1.00 -1.45 12.37
C LEU A 57 0.53 -1.20 13.82
N LYS A 58 1.46 -1.06 14.79
CA LYS A 58 1.11 -0.67 16.16
C LYS A 58 0.55 0.76 16.20
N THR A 59 1.17 1.69 15.50
CA THR A 59 0.72 3.09 15.40
C THR A 59 -0.68 3.17 14.80
N VAL A 60 -0.90 2.58 13.63
CA VAL A 60 -2.22 2.55 12.98
C VAL A 60 -3.29 1.95 13.89
N LYS A 61 -2.96 0.87 14.61
CA LYS A 61 -3.88 0.25 15.58
C LYS A 61 -4.21 1.18 16.75
N ALA A 62 -3.26 1.99 17.22
CA ALA A 62 -3.50 2.97 18.27
C ALA A 62 -4.39 4.12 17.77
N ASP A 63 -4.15 4.61 16.56
CA ASP A 63 -4.95 5.66 15.93
C ASP A 63 -6.42 5.24 15.79
N PHE A 64 -6.67 4.00 15.35
CA PHE A 64 -8.03 3.46 15.28
C PHE A 64 -8.73 3.41 16.64
N LYS A 65 -8.01 3.12 17.73
CA LYS A 65 -8.62 3.16 19.07
C LYS A 65 -9.06 4.56 19.44
N GLY A 66 -8.30 5.59 19.05
CA GLY A 66 -8.67 6.99 19.24
C GLY A 66 -9.95 7.32 18.49
N VAL A 67 -10.03 6.98 17.20
CA VAL A 67 -11.20 7.24 16.35
C VAL A 67 -12.47 6.52 16.81
N ILE A 68 -12.36 5.31 17.36
CA ILE A 68 -13.52 4.53 17.83
C ILE A 68 -14.00 4.99 19.22
N SER A 69 -13.15 5.69 19.98
CA SER A 69 -13.49 6.15 21.33
C SER A 69 -14.13 7.54 21.37
N ASP A 70 -14.28 8.19 20.21
CA ASP A 70 -15.05 9.42 19.97
C ASP A 70 -16.43 9.09 19.35
#